data_AF-A0A0K8TCY2-F1
#
_entry.id   AF-A0A0K8TCY2-F1
#
_cell.length_a   1.000
_cell.length_b   1.000
_cell.length_c   1.000
_cell.angle_alpha   90.00
_cell.angle_beta   90.00
_cell.angle_gamma   90.00
#
_symmetry.space_group_name_H-M   'P 1'
#
loop_
_entity.id
_entity.type
_entity.pdbx_description
1 polymer ?
#
loop_
_entity_poly.entity_id
_entity_poly.type
_entity_poly.pdbx_seq_one_letter_code
_entity_poly.pdbx_strand_id
1 'polypeptide(L)'
;KRHLLKYEAIYPPDAKPIGFIRGEAVYSRVCVSELHTKETWMRQGKALRVDEEPYKIVKARPKWDKVSSSVVKDLPLPLFGYWQVEDYIAPPAVDGIVPKNEYGNVEMYRPSMLPAGTVHLQVPGLAKVARKLGIDFAPAVVGWEYHGGSSHPSIDGIIVCKEQQDTLLDAWNAAVDNDIEKEKSKSHLRAVKNWKKLIRSVIIRRRIEKKYKLNLSNVNVK
;
A
#
# COMPACT_ATOMS: atom_id res chain seq x y z
N LYS A 1 12.58 31.73 20.44
CA LYS A 1 13.30 30.67 19.67
C LYS A 1 13.59 29.41 20.48
N ARG A 2 14.07 29.51 21.74
CA ARG A 2 14.33 28.36 22.63
C ARG A 2 13.16 27.37 22.78
N HIS A 3 11.93 27.88 22.79
CA HIS A 3 10.71 27.08 22.99
C HIS A 3 10.10 26.50 21.72
N LEU A 4 10.64 26.79 20.53
CA LEU A 4 10.15 26.20 19.28
C LEU A 4 10.54 24.72 19.22
N LEU A 5 9.61 23.87 18.81
CA LEU A 5 9.92 22.46 18.60
C LEU A 5 10.91 22.29 17.43
N LYS A 6 11.50 21.09 17.38
CA LYS A 6 12.47 20.72 16.34
C LYS A 6 11.94 21.00 14.92
N TYR A 7 10.68 20.66 14.67
CA TYR A 7 10.02 20.81 13.36
C TYR A 7 9.14 22.06 13.26
N GLU A 8 9.38 23.08 14.09
CA GLU A 8 8.65 24.34 14.02
C GLU A 8 9.59 25.50 13.68
N ALA A 9 9.04 26.52 13.03
CA ALA A 9 9.70 27.79 12.85
C ALA A 9 8.69 28.94 12.84
N ILE A 10 9.19 30.17 12.95
CA ILE A 10 8.37 31.37 12.88
C ILE A 10 8.21 31.75 11.41
N TYR A 11 6.98 31.98 10.96
CA TYR A 11 6.62 32.46 9.64
C TYR A 11 5.44 33.45 9.75
N PRO A 12 5.45 34.57 9.02
CA PRO A 12 6.52 35.08 8.16
C PRO A 12 7.85 35.38 8.90
N PRO A 13 9.01 35.40 8.23
CA PRO A 13 10.31 35.64 8.87
C PRO A 13 10.40 36.99 9.60
N ASP A 14 9.63 37.98 9.14
CA ASP A 14 9.53 39.34 9.64
C ASP A 14 8.44 39.53 10.71
N ALA A 15 7.82 38.44 11.19
CA ALA A 15 6.81 38.49 12.23
C ALA A 15 7.32 39.25 13.47
N LYS A 16 6.55 40.24 13.91
CA LYS A 16 6.91 41.05 15.09
C LYS A 16 6.52 40.31 16.38
N PRO A 17 7.38 40.34 17.42
CA PRO A 17 7.00 39.80 18.72
C PRO A 17 5.87 40.63 19.33
N ILE A 18 4.91 39.96 19.98
CA ILE A 18 3.80 40.58 20.71
C ILE A 18 4.32 41.28 21.97
N GLY A 19 5.40 40.74 22.56
CA GLY A 19 6.01 41.30 23.75
C GLY A 19 7.25 40.53 24.16
N PHE A 20 7.76 40.84 25.34
CA PHE A 20 8.95 40.21 25.89
C PHE A 20 8.68 39.76 27.32
N ILE A 21 9.05 38.53 27.64
CA ILE A 21 9.01 38.00 29.00
C ILE A 21 10.44 37.66 29.38
N ARG A 22 10.99 38.33 30.41
CA ARG A 22 12.37 38.14 30.87
C ARG A 22 13.41 38.29 29.74
N GLY A 23 13.18 39.22 28.82
CA GLY A 23 14.03 39.46 27.65
C GLY A 23 13.83 38.46 26.49
N GLU A 24 12.99 37.44 26.63
CA GLU A 24 12.66 36.52 25.55
C GLU A 24 11.46 37.05 24.73
N ALA A 25 11.65 37.16 23.42
CA ALA A 25 10.61 37.58 22.47
C ALA A 25 9.47 36.54 22.40
N VAL A 26 8.26 37.01 22.64
CA VAL A 26 7.01 36.22 22.59
C VAL A 26 6.32 36.47 21.26
N TYR A 27 6.01 35.40 20.52
CA TYR A 27 5.36 35.47 19.21
C TYR A 27 3.94 34.90 19.30
N SER A 28 3.06 35.34 18.41
CA SER A 28 1.74 34.72 18.24
C SER A 28 1.90 33.25 17.85
N ARG A 29 1.03 32.38 18.38
CA ARG A 29 0.99 30.96 17.93
C ARG A 29 0.66 30.85 16.44
N VAL A 30 -0.07 31.81 15.88
CA VAL A 30 -0.38 31.90 14.45
C VAL A 30 0.88 32.07 13.60
N CYS A 31 1.92 32.73 14.14
CA CYS A 31 3.19 32.88 13.45
C CYS A 31 4.10 31.65 13.59
N VAL A 32 3.71 30.63 14.34
CA VAL A 32 4.50 29.41 14.47
C VAL A 32 3.94 28.37 13.50
N SER A 33 4.74 28.01 12.51
CA SER A 33 4.38 27.04 11.48
C SER A 33 5.17 25.74 11.64
N GLU A 34 4.49 24.64 11.38
CA GLU A 34 5.11 23.32 11.27
C GLU A 34 5.86 23.20 9.94
N LEU A 35 7.00 22.53 10.00
CA LEU A 35 7.86 22.25 8.87
C LEU A 35 7.95 20.74 8.68
N HIS A 36 7.98 20.31 7.42
CA HIS A 36 8.06 18.91 7.06
C HIS A 36 9.16 18.65 6.05
N THR A 37 9.61 17.40 5.97
CA THR A 37 10.55 16.97 4.92
C THR A 37 9.82 16.91 3.58
N LYS A 38 10.59 16.88 2.49
CA LYS A 38 10.03 16.71 1.13
C LYS A 38 9.14 15.47 1.03
N GLU A 39 9.56 14.34 1.61
CA GLU A 39 8.80 13.08 1.58
C GLU A 39 7.51 13.19 2.39
N THR A 40 7.54 13.90 3.51
CA THR A 40 6.35 14.11 4.35
C THR A 40 5.34 15.01 3.64
N TRP A 41 5.79 16.05 2.94
CA TRP A 41 4.91 16.86 2.08
C TRP A 41 4.34 16.05 0.92
N MET A 42 5.13 15.18 0.29
CA MET A 42 4.66 14.28 -0.77
C MET A 42 3.54 13.34 -0.27
N ARG A 43 3.67 12.79 0.94
CA ARG A 43 2.60 12.00 1.58
C ARG A 43 1.33 12.81 1.85
N GLN A 44 1.46 14.12 1.98
CA GLN A 44 0.35 15.05 2.07
C GLN A 44 -0.14 15.52 0.69
N GLY A 45 0.30 14.91 -0.41
CA GLY A 45 -0.10 15.29 -1.76
C GLY A 45 0.43 16.66 -2.19
N LYS A 46 1.58 17.08 -1.65
CA LYS A 46 2.21 18.36 -1.98
C LYS A 46 3.63 18.15 -2.51
N ALA A 47 4.00 18.98 -3.48
CA ALA A 47 5.35 19.04 -4.03
C ALA A 47 6.02 20.35 -3.60
N LEU A 48 7.35 20.34 -3.52
CA LEU A 48 8.11 21.58 -3.37
C LEU A 48 8.03 22.36 -4.67
N ARG A 49 7.90 23.68 -4.56
CA ARG A 49 8.08 24.56 -5.72
C ARG A 49 9.51 24.43 -6.25
N VAL A 50 9.67 24.76 -7.52
CA VAL A 50 10.95 24.71 -8.23
C VAL A 50 11.96 25.63 -7.52
N ASP A 51 13.17 25.13 -7.30
CA ASP A 51 14.31 25.86 -6.72
C ASP A 51 14.13 26.44 -5.30
N GLU A 52 13.25 25.86 -4.47
CA GLU A 52 13.09 26.26 -3.07
C GLU A 52 14.22 25.76 -2.16
N GLU A 53 14.80 26.66 -1.35
CA GLU A 53 15.79 26.32 -0.33
C GLU A 53 15.12 25.87 0.99
N PRO A 54 15.73 24.97 1.78
CA PRO A 54 15.16 24.57 3.06
C PRO A 54 15.04 25.73 4.05
N TYR A 55 13.85 25.96 4.60
CA TYR A 55 13.64 27.00 5.61
C TYR A 55 14.38 26.72 6.92
N LYS A 56 14.55 25.44 7.26
CA LYS A 56 15.27 25.01 8.45
C LYS A 56 15.98 23.68 8.19
N ILE A 57 17.24 23.58 8.57
CA ILE A 57 17.99 22.32 8.56
C ILE A 57 18.16 21.85 10.01
N VAL A 58 17.75 20.62 10.30
CA VAL A 58 17.89 20.01 11.63
C VAL A 58 18.71 18.73 11.54
N LYS A 59 19.15 18.20 12.68
CA LYS A 59 19.81 16.89 12.73
C LYS A 59 18.80 15.76 12.53
N ALA A 60 19.02 14.87 11.58
CA ALA A 60 18.19 13.68 11.36
C ALA A 60 18.29 12.71 12.54
N ARG A 61 17.40 11.71 12.58
CA ARG A 61 17.55 10.59 13.52
C ARG A 61 18.77 9.76 13.12
N PRO A 62 19.56 9.25 14.08
CA PRO A 62 20.66 8.34 13.78
C PRO A 62 20.15 7.14 12.98
N LYS A 63 20.89 6.77 11.92
CA LYS A 63 20.53 5.65 11.05
C LYS A 63 21.70 4.69 10.96
N TRP A 64 21.40 3.39 11.02
CA TRP A 64 22.40 2.36 10.74
C TRP A 64 22.72 2.36 9.24
N ASP A 65 23.98 2.61 8.90
CA ASP A 65 24.46 2.46 7.53
C ASP A 65 25.03 1.06 7.35
N LYS A 66 24.47 0.33 6.38
CA LYS A 66 24.87 -1.05 6.07
C LYS A 66 26.24 -1.09 5.39
N VAL A 67 26.63 -0.04 4.67
CA VAL A 67 27.90 0.00 3.93
C VAL A 67 29.05 0.22 4.90
N SER A 68 28.94 1.23 5.76
CA SER A 68 29.97 1.52 6.77
C SER A 68 29.89 0.63 8.01
N SER A 69 28.83 -0.19 8.15
CA SER A 69 28.52 -0.98 9.35
C SER A 69 28.58 -0.16 10.65
N SER A 70 28.12 1.09 10.58
CA SER A 70 28.17 2.03 11.69
C SER A 70 26.94 2.92 11.75
N VAL A 71 26.69 3.51 12.93
CA VAL A 71 25.59 4.46 13.11
C VAL A 71 26.02 5.84 12.65
N VAL A 72 25.44 6.31 11.55
CA VAL A 72 25.63 7.68 11.09
C VAL A 72 24.76 8.60 11.93
N LYS A 73 25.38 9.59 12.56
CA LYS A 73 24.72 10.61 13.40
C LYS A 73 24.76 11.96 12.69
N ASP A 74 23.87 12.87 13.11
CA ASP A 74 23.89 14.28 12.74
C ASP A 74 23.79 14.60 11.23
N LEU A 75 23.22 13.68 10.44
CA LEU A 75 22.88 13.97 9.04
C LEU A 75 21.96 15.20 8.94
N PRO A 76 22.21 16.12 8.01
CA PRO A 76 21.33 17.27 7.81
C PRO A 76 19.98 16.80 7.27
N LEU A 77 18.90 17.29 7.89
CA LEU A 77 17.52 17.04 7.49
C LEU A 77 16.88 18.37 7.09
N PRO A 78 16.72 18.64 5.78
CA PRO A 78 16.06 19.84 5.30
C PRO A 78 14.56 19.79 5.59
N LEU A 79 14.01 20.91 6.06
CA LEU A 79 12.59 21.08 6.37
C LEU A 79 12.04 22.30 5.64
N PHE A 80 10.80 22.17 5.19
CA PHE A 80 10.10 23.15 4.37
C PHE A 80 8.76 23.49 4.98
N GLY A 81 8.33 24.75 4.84
CA GLY A 81 7.02 25.22 5.28
C GLY A 81 5.94 25.09 4.22
N TYR A 82 4.68 25.30 4.61
CA TYR A 82 3.53 25.19 3.70
C TYR A 82 3.57 26.24 2.56
N TRP A 83 4.29 27.35 2.73
CA TRP A 83 4.45 28.41 1.72
C TRP A 83 5.42 28.05 0.61
N GLN A 84 6.25 27.01 0.79
CA GLN A 84 7.25 26.54 -0.16
C GLN A 84 6.76 25.36 -1.01
N VAL A 85 5.50 24.96 -0.82
CA VAL A 85 4.90 23.81 -1.48
C VAL A 85 3.68 24.21 -2.29
N GLU A 86 3.36 23.38 -3.26
CA GLU A 86 2.17 23.43 -4.08
C GLU A 86 1.52 22.05 -4.15
N ASP A 87 0.30 21.98 -4.66
CA ASP A 87 -0.38 20.70 -4.80
C ASP A 87 0.35 19.83 -5.83
N TYR A 88 0.63 18.59 -5.46
CA TYR A 88 1.30 17.66 -6.35
C TYR A 88 0.36 17.25 -7.48
N ILE A 89 0.81 17.44 -8.71
CA ILE A 89 0.13 16.97 -9.92
C ILE A 89 0.95 15.82 -10.49
N ALA A 90 0.37 14.63 -10.49
CA ALA A 90 1.00 13.47 -11.09
C ALA A 90 1.11 13.65 -12.62
N PRO A 91 2.17 13.13 -13.26
CA PRO A 91 2.23 13.06 -14.72
C PRO A 91 0.99 12.31 -15.24
N PRO A 92 0.41 12.71 -16.39
CA PRO A 92 -0.74 12.03 -16.97
C PRO A 92 -0.33 10.68 -17.59
N ALA A 93 -1.32 9.79 -17.79
CA ALA A 93 -1.13 8.64 -18.66
C ALA A 93 -1.06 9.08 -20.13
N VAL A 94 -0.18 8.43 -20.89
CA VAL A 94 0.08 8.71 -22.31
C VAL A 94 0.13 7.38 -23.06
N ASP A 95 -0.55 7.31 -24.21
CA ASP A 95 -0.60 6.13 -25.09
C ASP A 95 -1.01 4.82 -24.40
N GLY A 96 -1.95 4.91 -23.46
CA GLY A 96 -2.42 3.75 -22.70
C GLY A 96 -1.41 3.24 -21.65
N ILE A 97 -0.34 4.00 -21.36
CA ILE A 97 0.69 3.65 -20.38
C ILE A 97 0.51 4.47 -19.10
N VAL A 98 0.46 3.78 -17.97
CA VAL A 98 0.37 4.39 -16.65
C VAL A 98 1.76 4.87 -16.22
N PRO A 99 1.92 6.13 -15.77
CA PRO A 99 3.20 6.64 -15.35
C PRO A 99 3.63 5.98 -14.04
N LYS A 100 4.84 5.43 -13.99
CA LYS A 100 5.37 4.68 -12.85
C LYS A 100 6.62 5.35 -12.27
N ASN A 101 6.83 5.21 -10.98
CA ASN A 101 8.09 5.56 -10.33
C ASN A 101 9.18 4.53 -10.64
N GLU A 102 10.39 4.74 -10.13
CA GLU A 102 11.55 3.83 -10.31
C GLU A 102 11.30 2.40 -9.81
N TYR A 103 10.31 2.21 -8.94
CA TYR A 103 9.91 0.91 -8.40
C TYR A 103 8.78 0.24 -9.20
N GLY A 104 8.31 0.86 -10.29
CA GLY A 104 7.24 0.33 -11.13
C GLY A 104 5.82 0.54 -10.58
N ASN A 105 5.66 1.39 -9.56
CA ASN A 105 4.38 1.66 -8.89
C ASN A 105 3.99 3.14 -9.01
N VAL A 106 2.77 3.49 -8.62
CA VAL A 106 2.33 4.87 -8.45
C VAL A 106 2.17 5.16 -6.96
N GLU A 107 2.80 6.23 -6.49
CA GLU A 107 2.57 6.74 -5.12
C GLU A 107 1.32 7.62 -5.12
N MET A 108 0.25 7.12 -4.48
CA MET A 108 -1.06 7.76 -4.43
C MET A 108 -1.54 7.84 -2.98
N TYR A 109 -0.89 8.68 -2.17
CA TYR A 109 -1.24 8.86 -0.75
C TYR A 109 -2.55 9.65 -0.56
N ARG A 110 -2.96 10.41 -1.58
CA ARG A 110 -4.24 11.14 -1.63
C ARG A 110 -4.95 10.89 -2.96
N PRO A 111 -6.30 10.98 -3.00
CA PRO A 111 -7.06 10.89 -4.24
C PRO A 111 -6.61 11.88 -5.34
N SER A 112 -6.16 13.07 -4.95
CA SER A 112 -5.66 14.10 -5.88
C SER A 112 -4.36 13.73 -6.58
N MET A 113 -3.65 12.71 -6.10
CA MET A 113 -2.40 12.23 -6.71
C MET A 113 -2.64 11.22 -7.84
N LEU A 114 -3.91 10.89 -8.15
CA LEU A 114 -4.24 9.99 -9.24
C LEU A 114 -3.79 10.62 -10.58
N PRO A 115 -2.96 9.92 -11.39
CA PRO A 115 -2.59 10.39 -12.72
C PRO A 115 -3.82 10.70 -13.58
N ALA A 116 -3.80 11.86 -14.25
CA ALA A 116 -4.87 12.20 -15.18
C ALA A 116 -4.98 11.15 -16.31
N GLY A 117 -6.21 10.82 -16.70
CA GLY A 117 -6.49 9.76 -17.68
C GLY A 117 -6.49 8.33 -17.11
N THR A 118 -6.27 8.17 -15.80
CA THR A 118 -6.29 6.86 -15.13
C THR A 118 -7.43 6.72 -14.12
N VAL A 119 -7.66 5.49 -13.69
CA VAL A 119 -8.62 5.13 -12.63
C VAL A 119 -7.96 4.18 -11.65
N HIS A 120 -8.28 4.34 -10.37
CA HIS A 120 -7.84 3.46 -9.29
C HIS A 120 -8.90 2.39 -9.01
N LEU A 121 -8.53 1.12 -9.14
CA LEU A 121 -9.41 -0.03 -8.99
C LEU A 121 -8.95 -0.92 -7.84
N GLN A 122 -9.75 -0.98 -6.78
CA GLN A 122 -9.49 -1.74 -5.55
C GLN A 122 -10.15 -3.13 -5.60
N VAL A 123 -9.89 -3.89 -6.67
CA VAL A 123 -10.47 -5.22 -6.88
C VAL A 123 -9.40 -6.31 -6.71
N PRO A 124 -9.57 -7.28 -5.79
CA PRO A 124 -8.60 -8.35 -5.60
C PRO A 124 -8.37 -9.19 -6.86
N GLY A 125 -7.11 -9.49 -7.15
CA GLY A 125 -6.74 -10.33 -8.29
C GLY A 125 -6.83 -9.65 -9.66
N LEU A 126 -7.25 -8.39 -9.73
CA LEU A 126 -7.37 -7.64 -10.99
C LEU A 126 -6.03 -7.51 -11.73
N ALA A 127 -4.93 -7.33 -11.00
CA ALA A 127 -3.57 -7.30 -11.54
C ALA A 127 -3.21 -8.56 -12.35
N LYS A 128 -3.71 -9.74 -11.92
CA LYS A 128 -3.48 -11.01 -12.61
C LYS A 128 -4.26 -11.06 -13.92
N VAL A 129 -5.45 -10.49 -13.96
CA VAL A 129 -6.29 -10.41 -15.16
C VAL A 129 -5.69 -9.41 -16.15
N ALA A 130 -5.30 -8.22 -15.69
CA ALA A 130 -4.64 -7.20 -16.52
C ALA A 130 -3.39 -7.77 -17.21
N ARG A 131 -2.54 -8.48 -16.46
CA ARG A 131 -1.35 -9.14 -17.00
C ARG A 131 -1.66 -10.17 -18.09
N LYS A 132 -2.76 -10.92 -17.97
CA LYS A 132 -3.17 -11.89 -19.00
C LYS A 132 -3.67 -11.22 -20.27
N LEU A 133 -4.29 -10.06 -20.15
CA LEU A 133 -4.81 -9.28 -21.27
C LEU A 133 -3.75 -8.37 -21.92
N GLY A 134 -2.56 -8.25 -21.32
CA GLY A 134 -1.53 -7.32 -21.81
C GLY A 134 -1.88 -5.85 -21.59
N ILE A 135 -2.78 -5.57 -20.65
CA ILE A 135 -3.19 -4.21 -20.26
C ILE A 135 -2.15 -3.63 -19.31
N ASP A 136 -1.67 -2.41 -19.58
CA ASP A 136 -0.72 -1.73 -18.69
C ASP A 136 -1.41 -1.30 -17.40
N PHE A 137 -0.71 -1.50 -16.28
CA PHE A 137 -1.19 -1.09 -14.97
C PHE A 137 -0.01 -0.79 -14.05
N ALA A 138 -0.28 -0.02 -13.00
CA ALA A 138 0.65 0.20 -11.90
C ALA A 138 -0.01 -0.16 -10.56
N PRO A 139 0.69 -0.86 -9.64
CA PRO A 139 0.22 -0.98 -8.26
C PRO A 139 0.14 0.40 -7.60
N ALA A 140 -0.93 0.68 -6.86
CA ALA A 140 -1.09 1.94 -6.15
C ALA A 140 -0.56 1.81 -4.71
N VAL A 141 0.50 2.55 -4.39
CA VAL A 141 1.05 2.65 -3.03
C VAL A 141 0.32 3.78 -2.33
N VAL A 142 -0.53 3.42 -1.38
CA VAL A 142 -1.38 4.37 -0.63
C VAL A 142 -0.79 4.73 0.74
N GLY A 143 0.19 3.96 1.20
CA GLY A 143 0.79 4.16 2.51
C GLY A 143 2.01 3.29 2.75
N TRP A 144 2.45 3.26 4.00
CA TRP A 144 3.58 2.46 4.45
C TRP A 144 3.23 1.79 5.78
N GLU A 145 3.44 0.49 5.86
CA GLU A 145 3.25 -0.31 7.05
C GLU A 145 4.59 -0.66 7.67
N TYR A 146 4.64 -0.77 8.99
CA TYR A 146 5.84 -1.19 9.71
C TYR A 146 5.58 -2.53 10.39
N HIS A 147 6.23 -3.58 9.90
CA HIS A 147 6.14 -4.91 10.46
C HIS A 147 7.47 -5.66 10.24
N GLY A 148 7.79 -6.60 11.13
CA GLY A 148 9.03 -7.39 11.01
C GLY A 148 10.32 -6.58 11.09
N GLY A 149 10.28 -5.37 11.69
CA GLY A 149 11.47 -4.50 11.81
C GLY A 149 11.80 -3.66 10.57
N SER A 150 10.94 -3.68 9.54
CA SER A 150 11.12 -2.91 8.31
C SER A 150 9.84 -2.20 7.90
N SER A 151 9.98 -1.17 7.05
CA SER A 151 8.86 -0.46 6.44
C SER A 151 8.57 -1.07 5.07
N HIS A 152 7.31 -1.37 4.80
CA HIS A 152 6.81 -1.96 3.57
C HIS A 152 5.76 -1.05 2.94
N PRO A 153 5.71 -0.92 1.60
CA PRO A 153 4.67 -0.15 0.95
C PRO A 153 3.32 -0.87 1.11
N SER A 154 2.31 -0.14 1.57
CA SER A 154 0.93 -0.61 1.59
C SER A 154 0.34 -0.41 0.20
N ILE A 155 0.13 -1.52 -0.50
CA ILE A 155 -0.41 -1.54 -1.86
C ILE A 155 -1.90 -1.80 -1.79
N ASP A 156 -2.67 -0.92 -2.40
CA ASP A 156 -4.13 -1.03 -2.44
C ASP A 156 -4.62 -0.91 -3.87
N GLY A 157 -5.02 -2.03 -4.46
CA GLY A 157 -5.51 -2.08 -5.83
C GLY A 157 -4.46 -1.76 -6.90
N ILE A 158 -4.96 -1.44 -8.10
CA ILE A 158 -4.15 -1.06 -9.26
C ILE A 158 -4.69 0.21 -9.90
N ILE A 159 -3.82 0.94 -10.59
CA ILE A 159 -4.17 2.07 -11.45
C ILE A 159 -4.03 1.62 -12.90
N VAL A 160 -5.06 1.91 -13.69
CA VAL A 160 -5.15 1.59 -15.12
C VAL A 160 -5.64 2.78 -15.91
N CYS A 161 -5.35 2.82 -17.21
CA CYS A 161 -5.91 3.84 -18.09
C CYS A 161 -7.43 3.72 -18.15
N LYS A 162 -8.13 4.86 -18.16
CA LYS A 162 -9.59 4.91 -18.07
C LYS A 162 -10.27 4.15 -19.21
N GLU A 163 -9.70 4.20 -20.41
CA GLU A 163 -10.18 3.47 -21.59
C GLU A 163 -10.18 1.93 -21.44
N GLN A 164 -9.33 1.38 -20.58
CA GLN A 164 -9.19 -0.06 -20.37
C GLN A 164 -10.02 -0.58 -19.18
N GLN A 165 -10.65 0.32 -18.43
CA GLN A 165 -11.38 -0.01 -17.20
C GLN A 165 -12.45 -1.07 -17.43
N ASP A 166 -13.37 -0.82 -18.37
CA ASP A 166 -14.54 -1.68 -18.59
C ASP A 166 -14.11 -3.06 -19.10
N THR A 167 -13.20 -3.09 -20.09
CA THR A 167 -12.64 -4.33 -20.62
C THR A 167 -11.99 -5.19 -19.53
N LEU A 168 -11.26 -4.54 -18.61
CA LEU A 168 -10.59 -5.24 -17.52
C LEU A 168 -11.58 -5.78 -16.48
N LEU A 169 -12.61 -5.01 -16.12
CA LEU A 169 -13.63 -5.43 -15.17
C LEU A 169 -14.49 -6.58 -15.72
N ASP A 170 -14.87 -6.52 -17.01
CA ASP A 170 -15.62 -7.59 -17.67
C ASP A 170 -14.82 -8.89 -17.71
N ALA A 171 -13.54 -8.81 -18.07
CA ALA A 171 -12.65 -9.97 -18.06
C ALA A 171 -12.43 -10.53 -16.66
N TRP A 172 -12.42 -9.68 -15.63
CA TRP A 172 -12.33 -10.11 -14.24
C TRP A 172 -13.60 -10.84 -13.80
N ASN A 173 -14.79 -10.31 -14.11
CA ASN A 173 -16.07 -10.96 -13.82
C ASN A 173 -16.11 -12.36 -14.46
N ALA A 174 -15.77 -12.46 -15.76
CA ALA A 174 -15.68 -13.73 -16.45
C ALA A 174 -14.65 -14.69 -15.82
N ALA A 175 -13.52 -14.17 -15.33
CA ALA A 175 -12.52 -15.00 -14.65
C ALA A 175 -13.03 -15.54 -13.31
N VAL A 176 -13.76 -14.72 -12.55
CA VAL A 176 -14.39 -15.12 -11.28
C VAL A 176 -15.42 -16.22 -11.51
N ASP A 177 -16.31 -16.06 -12.50
CA ASP A 177 -17.33 -17.07 -12.83
C ASP A 177 -16.69 -18.41 -13.21
N ASN A 178 -15.66 -18.37 -14.06
CA ASN A 178 -14.87 -19.55 -14.44
C ASN A 178 -14.23 -20.25 -13.24
N ASP A 179 -13.70 -19.49 -12.27
CA ASP A 179 -13.08 -20.06 -11.08
C ASP A 179 -14.14 -20.69 -10.14
N ILE A 180 -15.33 -20.09 -10.02
CA ILE A 180 -16.46 -20.65 -9.29
C ILE A 180 -16.91 -21.99 -9.91
N GLU A 181 -17.05 -22.06 -11.23
CA GLU A 181 -17.43 -23.30 -11.94
C GLU A 181 -16.40 -24.40 -11.78
N LYS A 182 -15.11 -24.05 -11.87
CA LYS A 182 -14.01 -24.99 -11.63
C LYS A 182 -14.03 -25.52 -10.20
N GLU A 183 -14.29 -24.68 -9.20
CA GLU A 183 -14.33 -25.11 -7.81
C GLU A 183 -15.55 -25.99 -7.52
N LYS A 184 -16.72 -25.67 -8.09
CA LYS A 184 -17.91 -26.54 -8.07
C LYS A 184 -17.59 -27.91 -8.65
N SER A 185 -16.94 -27.95 -9.83
CA SER A 185 -16.55 -29.20 -10.50
C SER A 185 -15.55 -30.01 -9.66
N LYS A 186 -14.55 -29.36 -9.06
CA LYS A 186 -13.61 -30.01 -8.13
C LYS A 186 -14.29 -30.53 -6.87
N SER A 187 -15.22 -29.77 -6.31
CA SER A 187 -16.01 -30.20 -5.15
C SER A 187 -16.86 -31.43 -5.46
N HIS A 188 -17.55 -31.41 -6.60
CA HIS A 188 -18.33 -32.56 -7.06
C HIS A 188 -17.46 -33.80 -7.27
N LEU A 189 -16.31 -33.66 -7.95
CA LEU A 189 -15.38 -34.76 -8.17
C LEU A 189 -14.83 -35.34 -6.85
N ARG A 190 -14.52 -34.48 -5.87
CA ARG A 190 -14.12 -34.89 -4.52
C ARG A 190 -15.23 -35.68 -3.82
N ALA A 191 -16.48 -35.22 -3.87
CA ALA A 191 -17.62 -35.91 -3.30
C ALA A 191 -17.77 -37.32 -3.91
N VAL A 192 -17.74 -37.42 -5.25
CA VAL A 192 -17.82 -38.71 -5.96
C VAL A 192 -16.68 -39.64 -5.56
N LYS A 193 -15.45 -39.13 -5.46
CA LYS A 193 -14.28 -39.92 -5.02
C LYS A 193 -14.47 -40.46 -3.59
N ASN A 194 -14.99 -39.62 -2.69
CA ASN A 194 -15.26 -40.00 -1.30
C ASN A 194 -16.37 -41.04 -1.20
N TRP A 195 -17.45 -40.89 -1.96
CA TRP A 195 -18.53 -41.89 -2.06
C TRP A 195 -18.04 -43.24 -2.56
N LYS A 196 -17.22 -43.25 -3.63
CA LYS A 196 -16.60 -44.48 -4.12
C LYS A 196 -15.72 -45.15 -3.04
N LYS A 197 -14.96 -44.37 -2.26
CA LYS A 197 -14.14 -44.88 -1.15
C LYS A 197 -15.02 -45.50 -0.06
N LEU A 198 -16.11 -44.84 0.33
CA LEU A 198 -17.05 -45.32 1.34
C LEU A 198 -17.69 -46.65 0.92
N ILE A 199 -18.26 -46.72 -0.28
CA ILE A 199 -18.89 -47.94 -0.80
C ILE A 199 -17.88 -49.09 -0.85
N ARG A 200 -16.65 -48.83 -1.35
CA ARG A 200 -15.58 -49.85 -1.35
C ARG A 200 -15.26 -50.33 0.07
N SER A 201 -15.16 -49.43 1.05
CA SER A 201 -14.91 -49.84 2.45
C SER A 201 -16.04 -50.71 3.02
N VAL A 202 -17.31 -50.40 2.71
CA VAL A 202 -18.46 -51.20 3.13
C VAL A 202 -18.43 -52.58 2.49
N ILE A 203 -18.16 -52.68 1.19
CA ILE A 203 -18.05 -53.95 0.47
C ILE A 203 -16.92 -54.80 1.05
N ILE A 204 -15.74 -54.21 1.29
CA ILE A 204 -14.59 -54.91 1.87
C ILE A 204 -14.91 -55.40 3.28
N ARG A 205 -15.51 -54.55 4.14
CA ARG A 205 -15.92 -54.93 5.49
C ARG A 205 -16.86 -56.14 5.46
N ARG A 206 -17.89 -56.09 4.62
CA ARG A 206 -18.86 -57.20 4.48
C ARG A 206 -18.23 -58.49 3.93
N ARG A 207 -17.24 -58.38 3.04
CA ARG A 207 -16.47 -59.53 2.54
C ARG A 207 -15.63 -60.18 3.65
N ILE A 208 -14.99 -59.37 4.49
CA ILE A 208 -14.21 -59.84 5.64
C ILE A 208 -15.11 -60.52 6.68
N GLU A 209 -16.24 -59.89 7.04
CA GLU A 209 -17.24 -60.46 7.95
C GLU A 209 -17.67 -61.86 7.51
N LYS A 210 -18.04 -62.02 6.22
CA LYS A 210 -18.41 -63.33 5.66
C LYS A 210 -17.27 -64.35 5.68
N LYS A 211 -16.05 -63.95 5.30
CA LYS A 211 -14.90 -64.87 5.19
C LYS A 211 -14.44 -65.40 6.55
N TYR A 212 -14.48 -64.56 7.58
CA TYR A 212 -13.97 -64.89 8.91
C TYR A 212 -15.06 -65.13 9.96
N LYS A 213 -16.34 -65.14 9.56
CA LYS A 213 -17.51 -65.24 10.46
C LYS A 213 -17.48 -64.23 11.62
N LEU A 214 -16.89 -63.05 11.36
CA LEU A 214 -16.77 -61.98 12.35
C LEU A 214 -18.08 -61.19 12.43
N ASN A 215 -18.68 -61.09 13.61
CA ASN A 215 -19.81 -60.21 13.89
C ASN A 215 -19.29 -58.81 14.23
N LEU A 216 -18.95 -58.02 13.21
CA LEU A 216 -18.40 -56.66 13.37
C LEU A 216 -19.49 -55.58 13.49
N SER A 217 -20.75 -55.95 13.75
CA SER A 217 -21.89 -55.04 13.86
C SER A 217 -21.83 -54.07 15.05
N ASN A 218 -20.94 -54.28 16.03
CA ASN A 218 -20.91 -53.51 17.29
C ASN A 218 -19.61 -52.72 17.56
N VAL A 219 -18.70 -52.58 16.60
CA VAL A 219 -17.51 -51.73 16.82
C VAL A 219 -17.88 -50.27 16.52
N ASN A 220 -18.38 -49.58 17.54
CA ASN A 220 -18.50 -48.12 17.56
C ASN A 220 -17.12 -47.51 17.28
N VAL A 221 -17.01 -46.82 16.15
CA VAL A 221 -15.85 -45.98 15.85
C VAL A 221 -16.00 -44.73 16.72
N LYS A 222 -15.20 -44.64 17.78
CA LYS A 222 -14.95 -43.38 18.49
C LYS A 222 -14.22 -42.40 17.59
#